data_AF-A0A9J6DZE8-F1
#
_entry.id   AF-A0A9J6DZE8-F1
#
_cell.length_a   1.000
_cell.length_b   1.000
_cell.length_c   1.000
_cell.angle_alpha   90.00
_cell.angle_beta   90.00
_cell.angle_gamma   90.00
#
_symmetry.space_group_name_H-M   'P 1'
#
loop_
_entity.id
_entity.type
_entity.pdbx_description
1 polymer ?
#
loop_
_entity_poly.entity_id
_entity_poly.type
_entity_poly.pdbx_seq_one_letter_code
_entity_poly.pdbx_strand_id
1 'polypeptide(L)'
;MEHDDFVASDGWLQRFKEHHDVVGRAVSGESLSVDHEAAVAWIKKNIMQLLKKYSPKDLLHADETTLFYQMLPQNNLALKGDHCQGGEHSRIV
;
A
#
# COMPACT_ATOMS: atom_id res chain seq x y z
N MET A 1 -9.81 15.26 36.94
CA MET A 1 -8.46 14.84 37.36
C MET A 1 -7.62 14.88 36.11
N GLU A 2 -6.95 16.02 35.89
CA GLU A 2 -5.93 16.15 34.86
C GLU A 2 -4.62 15.65 35.47
N HIS A 3 -3.93 14.76 34.77
CA HIS A 3 -2.59 14.30 35.13
C HIS A 3 -1.60 15.08 34.28
N ASP A 4 -1.20 16.26 34.77
CA ASP A 4 -0.27 17.14 34.05
C ASP A 4 1.16 16.57 33.94
N ASP A 5 1.47 15.51 34.71
CA ASP A 5 2.78 14.86 34.75
C ASP A 5 2.83 13.53 33.97
N PHE A 6 1.82 13.20 33.17
CA PHE A 6 1.83 11.94 32.43
C PHE A 6 2.88 11.94 31.32
N VAL A 7 3.88 11.08 31.44
CA VAL A 7 4.89 10.81 30.41
C VAL A 7 4.70 9.39 29.88
N ALA A 8 4.22 9.29 28.64
CA ALA A 8 4.11 8.02 27.94
C ALA A 8 5.49 7.52 27.51
N SER A 9 5.85 6.29 27.91
CA SER A 9 7.00 5.58 27.36
C SER A 9 6.63 4.82 26.09
N ASP A 10 7.62 4.45 25.28
CA ASP A 10 7.42 3.60 24.10
C ASP A 10 6.70 2.28 24.45
N GLY A 11 7.00 1.72 25.63
CA GLY A 11 6.36 0.52 26.14
C GLY A 11 4.89 0.73 26.51
N TRP A 12 4.52 1.90 27.04
CA TRP A 12 3.12 2.26 27.26
C TRP A 12 2.36 2.35 25.93
N LEU A 13 2.95 3.02 24.93
CA LEU A 13 2.35 3.18 23.61
C LEU A 13 2.17 1.82 22.91
N GLN A 14 3.15 0.93 23.03
CA GLN A 14 3.05 -0.42 22.47
C GLN A 14 1.90 -1.22 23.11
N ARG A 15 1.81 -1.23 24.44
CA ARG A 15 0.72 -1.92 25.15
C ARG A 15 -0.65 -1.33 24.85
N PHE A 16 -0.73 -0.01 24.71
CA PHE A 16 -1.97 0.65 24.32
C PHE A 16 -2.42 0.20 22.93
N LYS A 17 -1.49 0.16 21.96
CA LYS A 17 -1.77 -0.32 20.59
C LYS A 17 -2.23 -1.78 20.59
N GLU A 18 -1.56 -2.65 21.35
CA GLU A 18 -1.93 -4.06 21.49
C GLU A 18 -3.31 -4.24 22.13
N HIS A 19 -3.62 -3.47 23.18
CA HIS A 19 -4.90 -3.55 23.89
C HIS A 19 -6.09 -3.07 23.05
N HIS A 20 -5.88 -2.06 22.22
CA HIS A 20 -6.92 -1.46 21.37
C HIS A 20 -6.87 -1.93 19.93
N ASP A 21 -6.10 -2.98 19.63
CA ASP A 21 -5.94 -3.53 18.28
C ASP A 21 -5.53 -2.46 17.24
N VAL A 22 -4.74 -1.45 17.65
CA VAL A 22 -4.22 -0.42 16.74
C VAL A 22 -2.95 -0.94 16.07
N VAL A 23 -2.97 -1.00 14.74
CA VAL A 23 -1.87 -1.50 13.92
C VAL A 23 -1.38 -0.45 12.93
N GLY A 24 -0.09 -0.48 12.61
CA GLY A 24 0.44 0.29 11.49
C GLY A 24 0.05 -0.36 10.17
N ARG A 25 -0.57 0.38 9.26
CA ARG A 25 -0.88 -0.11 7.91
C ARG A 25 -0.46 0.88 6.84
N ALA A 26 0.04 0.34 5.73
CA ALA A 26 0.22 1.10 4.51
C ALA A 26 -1.08 1.08 3.71
N VAL A 27 -1.56 2.26 3.29
CA VAL A 27 -2.67 2.35 2.35
C VAL A 27 -2.14 2.04 0.95
N SER A 28 -2.74 1.07 0.26
CA SER A 28 -2.48 0.81 -1.16
C SER A 28 -3.66 1.32 -1.97
N GLY A 29 -3.47 2.40 -2.73
CA GLY A 29 -4.55 3.07 -3.46
C GLY A 29 -5.06 2.29 -4.67
N GLU A 30 -4.22 1.45 -5.27
CA GLU A 30 -4.48 0.89 -6.62
C GLU A 30 -5.10 -0.50 -6.63
N SER A 31 -5.20 -1.18 -5.48
CA SER A 31 -5.65 -2.58 -5.46
C SER A 31 -7.13 -2.78 -5.79
N LEU A 32 -7.95 -1.73 -5.78
CA LEU A 32 -9.39 -1.82 -6.03
C LEU A 32 -9.79 -1.48 -7.46
N SER A 33 -8.92 -0.84 -8.25
CA SER A 33 -9.24 -0.39 -9.62
C SER A 33 -8.87 -1.41 -10.70
N VAL A 34 -8.26 -2.54 -10.34
CA VAL A 34 -7.73 -3.52 -11.28
C VAL A 34 -8.67 -4.73 -11.39
N ASP A 35 -9.11 -5.03 -12.62
CA ASP A 35 -9.82 -6.28 -12.93
C ASP A 35 -8.82 -7.44 -13.01
N HIS A 36 -8.66 -8.11 -11.87
CA HIS A 36 -7.77 -9.25 -11.75
C HIS A 36 -8.18 -10.43 -12.65
N GLU A 37 -9.48 -10.63 -12.89
CA GLU A 37 -9.96 -11.75 -13.70
C GLU A 37 -9.62 -11.52 -15.18
N ALA A 38 -9.86 -10.31 -15.69
CA ALA A 38 -9.46 -9.92 -17.03
C ALA A 38 -7.95 -10.02 -17.23
N ALA A 39 -7.15 -9.57 -16.25
CA ALA A 39 -5.68 -9.68 -16.31
C ALA A 39 -5.22 -11.14 -16.40
N VAL A 40 -5.76 -12.03 -15.56
CA VAL A 40 -5.43 -13.45 -15.58
C VAL A 40 -5.84 -14.10 -16.90
N ALA A 41 -7.03 -13.80 -17.41
CA ALA A 41 -7.51 -14.31 -18.69
C ALA A 41 -6.59 -13.87 -19.85
N TRP A 42 -6.17 -12.60 -19.86
CA TRP A 42 -5.26 -12.08 -20.87
C TRP A 42 -3.88 -12.76 -20.81
N ILE A 43 -3.31 -12.92 -19.62
CA ILE A 43 -2.01 -13.60 -19.45
C ILE A 43 -2.08 -15.02 -20.00
N LYS A 44 -3.09 -15.80 -19.59
CA LYS A 44 -3.26 -17.19 -20.05
C LYS A 44 -3.36 -17.29 -21.57
N LYS A 45 -4.03 -16.34 -22.22
CA LYS A 45 -4.23 -16.33 -23.67
C LYS A 45 -2.97 -15.94 -24.45
N ASN A 46 -2.19 -14.98 -23.94
CA ASN A 46 -1.18 -14.28 -24.75
C ASN A 46 0.28 -14.61 -24.38
N ILE A 47 0.55 -15.10 -23.16
CA ILE A 47 1.93 -15.23 -22.66
C ILE A 47 2.81 -16.15 -23.51
N MET A 48 2.26 -17.28 -23.97
CA MET A 48 3.01 -18.26 -24.77
C MET A 48 3.41 -17.72 -26.15
N GLN A 49 2.63 -16.81 -26.73
CA GLN A 49 2.97 -16.19 -28.01
C GLN A 49 4.04 -15.12 -27.84
N LEU A 50 3.97 -14.34 -26.75
CA LEU A 50 4.97 -13.32 -26.42
C LEU A 50 6.33 -13.95 -26.14
N LEU A 51 6.39 -15.03 -25.36
CA LEU A 51 7.64 -15.74 -25.04
C LEU A 51 8.30 -16.43 -26.25
N LYS A 52 7.53 -16.73 -27.31
CA LYS A 52 8.09 -17.23 -28.58
C LYS A 52 8.67 -16.12 -29.45
N LYS A 53 8.15 -14.90 -29.31
CA LYS A 53 8.49 -13.75 -30.16
C LYS A 53 9.61 -12.90 -29.56
N TYR A 54 9.68 -12.80 -28.25
CA TYR A 54 10.63 -11.96 -27.53
C TYR A 54 11.46 -12.81 -26.58
N SER A 55 12.77 -12.58 -26.55
CA SER A 55 13.63 -13.18 -25.54
C SER A 55 13.42 -12.48 -24.19
N PRO A 56 13.79 -13.10 -23.06
CA PRO A 56 13.74 -12.43 -21.76
C PRO A 56 14.51 -11.11 -21.70
N LYS A 57 15.51 -10.90 -22.56
CA LYS A 57 16.30 -9.66 -22.62
C LYS A 57 15.57 -8.51 -23.29
N ASP A 58 14.52 -8.80 -24.04
CA ASP A 58 13.70 -7.82 -24.77
C ASP A 58 12.49 -7.36 -23.93
N LEU A 59 12.28 -7.96 -22.75
CA LEU A 59 11.23 -7.60 -21.81
C LEU A 59 11.70 -6.48 -20.89
N LEU A 60 11.30 -5.26 -21.24
CA LEU A 60 11.53 -4.07 -20.40
C LEU A 60 10.28 -3.80 -19.57
N HIS A 61 10.45 -3.61 -18.26
CA HIS A 61 9.40 -3.06 -17.42
C HIS A 61 9.48 -1.54 -17.50
N ALA A 62 8.45 -0.92 -18.06
CA ALA A 62 8.23 0.51 -17.99
C ALA A 62 6.98 0.73 -17.15
N ASP A 63 7.13 1.46 -16.06
CA ASP A 63 6.03 1.81 -15.16
C ASP A 63 6.14 3.28 -14.77
N GLU A 64 5.01 3.90 -14.45
CA GLU A 64 4.96 5.30 -14.07
C GLU A 64 5.53 5.47 -12.65
N THR A 65 6.70 6.08 -12.54
CA THR A 65 7.20 6.53 -11.24
C THR A 65 6.69 7.94 -10.97
N THR A 66 5.77 8.09 -10.01
CA THR A 66 5.34 9.41 -9.54
C THR A 66 6.20 9.87 -8.38
N LEU A 67 6.67 11.11 -8.43
CA LEU A 67 7.36 11.76 -7.32
C LEU A 67 6.37 12.55 -6.47
N PHE A 68 6.35 12.27 -5.17
CA PHE A 68 5.57 13.04 -4.20
C PHE A 68 6.50 13.99 -3.42
N TYR A 69 6.16 15.27 -3.39
CA TYR A 69 6.85 16.26 -2.54
C TYR A 69 6.20 16.29 -1.14
N GLN A 70 7.00 16.21 -0.08
CA GLN A 70 6.51 16.21 1.32
C GLN A 70 5.47 15.12 1.62
N MET A 71 5.65 13.92 1.07
CA MET A 71 4.75 12.80 1.34
C MET A 71 4.76 12.44 2.84
N LEU A 72 3.58 12.34 3.44
CA LEU A 72 3.43 11.80 4.79
C LEU A 72 3.88 10.33 4.82
N PRO A 73 4.30 9.82 6.00
CA PRO A 73 4.60 8.41 6.15
C PRO A 73 3.46 7.54 5.64
N GLN A 74 3.80 6.59 4.78
CA GLN A 74 2.84 5.68 4.14
C GLN A 74 2.08 4.82 5.18
N ASN A 75 2.68 4.63 6.36
CA ASN A 75 2.11 3.86 7.46
C ASN A 75 1.28 4.76 8.38
N ASN A 76 -0.05 4.59 8.31
CA ASN A 76 -0.97 5.19 9.27
C ASN A 76 -1.33 4.19 10.39
N LEU A 77 -1.82 4.70 11.51
CA LEU A 77 -2.39 3.86 12.56
C LEU A 77 -3.86 3.59 12.21
N ALA A 78 -4.23 2.32 12.10
CA ALA A 78 -5.58 1.88 11.81
C ALA A 78 -6.01 0.82 12.82
N LEU A 79 -7.30 0.70 13.09
CA LEU A 79 -7.80 -0.43 13.89
C LEU A 79 -7.67 -1.70 13.08
N LYS A 80 -7.33 -2.80 13.73
CA LYS A 80 -7.24 -4.13 13.12
C LYS A 80 -8.62 -4.56 12.61
N GLY A 81 -8.68 -4.94 11.35
CA GLY A 81 -9.93 -5.28 10.65
C GLY A 81 -10.46 -4.16 9.77
N ASP A 82 -10.12 -2.90 10.04
CA ASP A 82 -10.53 -1.79 9.17
C ASP A 82 -9.90 -1.92 7.79
N HIS A 83 -10.73 -1.69 6.78
CA HIS A 83 -10.30 -1.58 5.41
C HIS A 83 -9.63 -0.22 5.21
N CYS A 84 -8.31 -0.21 5.00
CA CYS A 84 -7.57 0.99 4.63
C CYS A 84 -7.81 1.28 3.14
N GLN A 85 -8.82 2.06 2.83
CA GLN A 85 -9.23 2.45 1.46
C GLN A 85 -9.11 3.97 1.30
N GLY A 86 -8.68 4.45 0.12
CA GLY A 86 -8.71 5.89 -0.21
C GLY A 86 -7.40 6.67 0.00
N GLY A 87 -6.25 6.05 -0.27
CA GLY A 87 -4.94 6.72 -0.26
C GLY A 87 -4.53 7.28 -1.61
N GLU A 88 -5.45 7.90 -2.36
CA GLU A 88 -5.06 8.62 -3.58
C GLU A 88 -4.38 9.92 -3.17
N HIS A 89 -3.07 9.86 -2.96
CA HIS A 89 -2.26 11.03 -2.65
C HIS A 89 -2.25 11.97 -3.86
N SER A 90 -2.60 13.24 -3.65
CA SER A 90 -2.60 14.25 -4.71
C SER A 90 -1.20 14.42 -5.29
N ARG A 91 -1.10 14.19 -6.59
CA ARG A 91 0.14 14.33 -7.38
C ARG A 91 0.37 15.82 -7.67
N ILE A 92 1.62 16.27 -7.66
CA ILE A 92 1.94 17.56 -8.29
C ILE A 92 2.00 17.30 -9.79
N VAL A 93 1.14 17.98 -10.54
CA VAL A 93 1.12 17.97 -12.02
C VAL A 93 2.06 19.04 -12.55
#